data_AF-A0A2U1TRF7-F1
#
_entry.id   AF-A0A2U1TRF7-F1
#
_cell.length_a   1.000
_cell.length_b   1.000
_cell.length_c   1.000
_cell.angle_alpha   90.00
_cell.angle_beta   90.00
_cell.angle_gamma   90.00
#
_symmetry.space_group_name_H-M   'P 1'
#
loop_
_entity.id
_entity.type
_entity.pdbx_description
1 polymer ?
#
loop_
_entity_poly.entity_id
_entity_poly.type
_entity_poly.pdbx_seq_one_letter_code
_entity_poly.pdbx_strand_id
1 'polypeptide(L)'
;MANELKDKLVAVLASLQEQGMTPEQAVEHILQAIGESVGDISQISIITPELITDVLCTVYQDDISARQIATILQRLGYDRQAVANALRKHFPELSRAGGGTTGTQ
;
A
#
# COMPACT_ATOMS: atom_id res chain seq x y z
N MET A 1 -18.96 5.40 2.47
CA MET A 1 -18.35 5.14 1.14
C MET A 1 -16.82 4.99 1.16
N ALA A 2 -15.99 6.03 1.33
CA ALA A 2 -14.53 5.83 1.33
C ALA A 2 -14.03 4.87 2.43
N ASN A 3 -14.66 4.91 3.61
CA ASN A 3 -14.31 4.04 4.73
C ASN A 3 -14.72 2.58 4.52
N GLU A 4 -15.83 2.31 3.83
CA GLU A 4 -16.31 0.93 3.57
C GLU A 4 -15.45 0.21 2.53
N LEU A 5 -15.00 0.94 1.51
CA LEU A 5 -14.06 0.39 0.52
C LEU A 5 -12.73 0.01 1.20
N LYS A 6 -12.22 0.91 2.06
CA LYS A 6 -11.03 0.64 2.87
C LYS A 6 -11.24 -0.60 3.74
N ASP A 7 -12.33 -0.67 4.50
CA ASP A 7 -12.62 -1.81 5.39
C ASP A 7 -12.67 -3.14 4.62
N LYS A 8 -13.30 -3.13 3.44
CA LYS A 8 -13.40 -4.30 2.57
C LYS A 8 -12.04 -4.69 1.98
N LEU A 9 -11.21 -3.72 1.62
CA LEU A 9 -9.83 -3.95 1.20
C LEU A 9 -8.96 -4.52 2.33
N VAL A 10 -9.10 -3.99 3.55
CA VAL A 10 -8.43 -4.53 4.75
C VAL A 10 -8.83 -5.98 4.94
N ALA A 11 -10.13 -6.28 4.91
CA ALA A 11 -10.65 -7.63 5.10
C ALA A 11 -10.14 -8.60 4.02
N VAL A 12 -10.17 -8.21 2.74
CA VAL A 12 -9.66 -9.04 1.64
C VAL A 12 -8.15 -9.24 1.75
N LEU A 13 -7.37 -8.17 2.00
CA LEU A 13 -5.92 -8.28 2.21
C LEU A 13 -5.58 -9.16 3.40
N ALA A 14 -6.33 -9.07 4.51
CA ALA A 14 -6.15 -9.91 5.68
C ALA A 14 -6.41 -11.38 5.34
N SER A 15 -7.51 -11.68 4.62
CA SER A 15 -7.78 -13.04 4.14
C SER A 15 -6.70 -13.56 3.17
N LEU A 16 -6.10 -12.70 2.35
CA LEU A 16 -5.01 -13.08 1.44
C LEU A 16 -3.68 -13.27 2.21
N GLN A 17 -3.44 -12.46 3.24
CA GLN A 17 -2.31 -12.59 4.14
C GLN A 17 -2.38 -13.90 4.94
N GLU A 18 -3.56 -14.30 5.41
CA GLU A 18 -3.79 -15.60 6.07
C GLU A 18 -3.57 -16.80 5.13
N GLN A 19 -3.78 -16.60 3.83
CA GLN A 19 -3.43 -17.59 2.79
C GLN A 19 -1.93 -17.64 2.48
N GLY A 20 -1.12 -16.81 3.14
CA GLY A 20 0.33 -16.72 2.91
C GLY A 20 0.69 -15.95 1.64
N MET A 21 -0.22 -15.16 1.07
CA MET A 21 0.11 -14.32 -0.07
C MET A 21 0.97 -13.14 0.35
N THR A 22 1.88 -12.75 -0.53
CA THR A 22 2.67 -11.54 -0.34
C THR A 22 1.80 -10.30 -0.56
N PRO A 23 2.15 -9.17 0.05
CA PRO A 23 1.43 -7.92 -0.15
C PRO A 23 1.37 -7.48 -1.63
N GLU A 24 2.38 -7.83 -2.45
CA GLU A 24 2.34 -7.58 -3.90
C GLU A 24 1.22 -8.39 -4.56
N GLN A 25 1.19 -9.71 -4.31
CA GLN A 25 0.19 -10.62 -4.84
C GLN A 25 -1.22 -10.24 -4.37
N ALA A 26 -1.36 -9.87 -3.10
CA ALA A 26 -2.64 -9.53 -2.54
C ALA A 26 -3.23 -8.26 -3.17
N VAL A 27 -2.39 -7.25 -3.44
CA VAL A 27 -2.80 -6.03 -4.15
C VAL A 27 -3.09 -6.31 -5.62
N GLU A 28 -2.29 -7.13 -6.30
CA GLU A 28 -2.59 -7.57 -7.67
C GLU A 28 -3.92 -8.34 -7.75
N HIS A 29 -4.20 -9.23 -6.80
CA HIS A 29 -5.47 -9.94 -6.71
C HIS A 29 -6.66 -8.99 -6.54
N ILE A 30 -6.51 -7.97 -5.71
CA ILE A 30 -7.53 -6.94 -5.52
C ILE A 30 -7.72 -6.13 -6.79
N LEU A 31 -6.64 -5.71 -7.44
CA LEU A 31 -6.70 -4.98 -8.70
C LEU A 31 -7.26 -5.82 -9.84
N GLN A 32 -7.01 -7.13 -9.84
CA GLN A 32 -7.65 -8.08 -10.75
C GLN A 32 -9.13 -8.22 -10.42
N ALA A 33 -9.54 -8.40 -9.15
CA ALA A 33 -10.94 -8.52 -8.77
C ALA A 33 -11.75 -7.24 -9.07
N ILE A 34 -11.15 -6.07 -8.83
CA ILE A 34 -11.72 -4.76 -9.19
C ILE A 34 -11.66 -4.55 -10.71
N GLY A 35 -10.56 -4.97 -11.34
CA GLY A 35 -10.26 -4.89 -12.78
C GLY A 35 -11.14 -5.79 -13.66
N GLU A 36 -11.59 -6.92 -13.13
CA GLU A 36 -12.52 -7.86 -13.76
C GLU A 36 -13.97 -7.36 -13.60
N SER A 37 -14.22 -6.58 -12.54
CA SER A 37 -15.49 -5.87 -12.33
C SER A 37 -15.61 -4.58 -13.17
N VAL A 38 -14.70 -4.34 -14.13
CA VAL A 38 -14.62 -3.11 -14.96
C VAL A 38 -15.72 -3.08 -16.03
N GLY A 39 -16.95 -2.92 -15.57
CA GLY A 39 -17.92 -2.02 -16.19
C GLY A 39 -17.92 -0.63 -15.54
N ASP A 40 -17.42 -0.50 -14.30
CA ASP A 40 -17.49 0.72 -13.49
C ASP A 40 -16.11 1.35 -13.26
N ILE A 41 -15.61 2.00 -14.32
CA ILE A 41 -14.32 2.73 -14.38
C ILE A 41 -14.19 3.81 -13.27
N SER A 42 -15.31 4.22 -12.65
CA SER A 42 -15.34 5.18 -11.54
C SER A 42 -14.72 4.68 -10.22
N GLN A 43 -14.62 3.36 -10.00
CA GLN A 43 -14.00 2.83 -8.76
C GLN A 43 -12.47 2.85 -8.77
N ILE A 44 -11.85 2.83 -9.95
CA ILE A 44 -10.37 2.86 -10.09
C ILE A 44 -9.81 4.21 -9.63
N SER A 45 -10.58 5.29 -9.75
CA SER A 45 -10.17 6.64 -9.35
C SER A 45 -9.97 6.83 -7.83
N ILE A 46 -10.41 5.85 -7.01
CA ILE A 46 -10.36 5.93 -5.54
C ILE A 46 -9.11 5.23 -4.96
N ILE A 47 -8.51 4.29 -5.70
CA ILE A 47 -7.33 3.55 -5.25
C ILE A 47 -6.09 4.45 -5.42
N THR A 48 -5.83 5.26 -4.39
CA THR A 48 -4.62 6.07 -4.28
C THR A 48 -3.47 5.26 -3.70
N PRO A 49 -2.21 5.60 -4.02
CA PRO A 49 -1.03 4.95 -3.44
C PRO A 49 -1.01 5.09 -1.91
N GLU A 50 -1.57 6.17 -1.37
CA GLU A 50 -1.77 6.37 0.07
C GLU A 50 -2.72 5.32 0.65
N LEU A 51 -3.87 5.10 0.01
CA LEU A 51 -4.82 4.09 0.45
C LEU A 51 -4.15 2.72 0.50
N ILE A 52 -3.52 2.28 -0.59
CA ILE A 52 -2.81 0.99 -0.66
C ILE A 52 -1.77 0.87 0.46
N THR A 53 -0.98 1.92 0.68
CA THR A 53 0.02 1.97 1.75
C THR A 53 -0.62 1.80 3.12
N ASP A 54 -1.73 2.50 3.39
CA ASP A 54 -2.47 2.44 4.66
C ASP A 54 -3.04 1.04 4.92
N VAL A 55 -3.70 0.43 3.93
CA VAL A 55 -4.28 -0.92 4.08
C VAL A 55 -3.19 -1.97 4.28
N LEU A 56 -2.13 -1.91 3.48
CA LEU A 56 -1.01 -2.82 3.58
C LEU A 56 -0.33 -2.69 4.94
N CYS A 57 -0.07 -1.46 5.40
CA CYS A 57 0.51 -1.21 6.71
C CYS A 57 -0.42 -1.66 7.85
N THR A 58 -1.75 -1.61 7.65
CA THR A 58 -2.72 -2.07 8.64
C THR A 58 -2.78 -3.60 8.74
N VAL A 59 -2.70 -4.30 7.61
CA VAL A 59 -2.81 -5.77 7.57
C VAL A 59 -1.48 -6.44 7.87
N TYR A 60 -0.41 -5.98 7.24
CA TYR A 60 0.90 -6.61 7.33
C TYR A 60 1.80 -6.00 8.41
N GLN A 61 1.39 -4.88 9.04
CA GLN A 61 2.10 -4.15 10.13
C GLN A 61 3.62 -4.33 10.20
N ASP A 62 4.10 -5.42 10.80
CA ASP A 62 5.51 -5.73 11.06
C ASP A 62 6.23 -6.48 9.92
N ASP A 63 5.46 -7.20 9.09
CA ASP A 63 5.98 -8.05 7.99
C ASP A 63 6.28 -7.25 6.71
N ILE A 64 5.72 -6.04 6.60
CA ILE A 64 5.87 -5.21 5.40
C ILE A 64 6.84 -4.04 5.60
N SER A 65 7.86 -4.00 4.75
CA SER A 65 8.78 -2.86 4.70
C SER A 65 8.31 -1.81 3.70
N ALA A 66 8.57 -0.54 3.99
CA ALA A 66 8.31 0.55 3.06
C ALA A 66 8.99 0.42 1.69
N ARG A 67 10.16 -0.24 1.62
CA ARG A 67 10.79 -0.56 0.32
C ARG A 67 9.92 -1.53 -0.49
N GLN A 68 9.32 -2.51 0.17
CA GLN A 68 8.38 -3.45 -0.43
C GLN A 68 7.16 -2.71 -0.95
N ILE A 69 6.57 -1.82 -0.15
CA ILE A 69 5.46 -0.96 -0.57
C ILE A 69 5.85 -0.10 -1.77
N ALA A 70 7.06 0.49 -1.77
CA ALA A 70 7.58 1.26 -2.89
C ALA A 70 7.68 0.44 -4.18
N THR A 71 8.16 -0.81 -4.06
CA THR A 71 8.27 -1.74 -5.18
C THR A 71 6.90 -2.13 -5.71
N ILE A 72 5.94 -2.45 -4.83
CA ILE A 72 4.56 -2.75 -5.20
C ILE A 72 3.99 -1.59 -5.99
N LEU A 73 3.98 -0.38 -5.42
CA LEU A 73 3.41 0.78 -6.06
C LEU A 73 4.07 1.10 -7.41
N GLN A 74 5.38 0.88 -7.55
CA GLN A 74 6.07 1.00 -8.84
C GLN A 74 5.62 -0.04 -9.87
N ARG A 75 5.47 -1.31 -9.46
CA ARG A 75 4.96 -2.38 -10.36
C ARG A 75 3.55 -2.09 -10.85
N LEU A 76 2.74 -1.47 -10.00
CA LEU A 76 1.38 -1.04 -10.33
C LEU A 76 1.32 0.14 -11.30
N GLY A 77 2.47 0.74 -11.64
CA GLY A 77 2.54 1.88 -12.55
C GLY A 77 2.25 3.23 -11.89
N TYR A 78 2.24 3.31 -10.55
CA TYR A 78 2.15 4.60 -9.88
C TYR A 78 3.44 5.40 -10.08
N ASP A 79 3.29 6.71 -10.26
CA ASP A 79 4.41 7.61 -10.44
C ASP A 79 5.31 7.63 -9.19
N ARG A 80 6.63 7.63 -9.39
CA ARG A 80 7.62 7.66 -8.31
C ARG A 80 7.36 8.80 -7.32
N GLN A 81 6.84 9.93 -7.78
CA GLN A 81 6.51 11.05 -6.91
C GLN A 81 5.31 10.76 -6.01
N ALA A 82 4.29 10.07 -6.52
CA ALA A 82 3.12 9.65 -5.77
C ALA A 82 3.48 8.55 -4.75
N VAL A 83 4.34 7.60 -5.15
CA VAL A 83 4.90 6.56 -4.27
C VAL A 83 5.71 7.19 -3.14
N ALA A 84 6.64 8.09 -3.45
CA ALA A 84 7.45 8.77 -2.45
C ALA A 84 6.59 9.60 -1.48
N ASN A 85 5.53 10.25 -1.97
CA ASN A 85 4.62 11.02 -1.12
C ASN A 85 3.82 10.13 -0.16
N ALA A 86 3.30 8.99 -0.64
CA ALA A 86 2.59 8.02 0.20
C ALA A 86 3.50 7.43 1.28
N LEU A 87 4.71 7.01 0.90
CA LEU A 87 5.70 6.50 1.83
C LEU A 87 6.14 7.56 2.84
N ARG A 88 6.31 8.82 2.44
CA ARG A 88 6.70 9.89 3.36
C ARG A 88 5.63 10.18 4.43
N LYS A 89 4.35 10.01 4.08
CA LYS A 89 3.24 10.16 5.03
C LYS A 89 3.17 9.01 6.04
N HIS A 90 3.37 7.77 5.59
CA HIS A 90 3.27 6.59 6.45
C HIS A 90 4.57 6.24 7.18
N PHE A 91 5.71 6.50 6.56
CA PHE A 91 7.05 6.21 7.07
C PHE A 91 7.90 7.49 7.10
N PRO A 92 7.59 8.46 7.99
CA PRO A 92 8.37 9.68 8.12
C PRO A 92 9.83 9.41 8.51
N GLU A 93 10.08 8.29 9.18
CA GLU A 93 11.39 7.77 9.57
C GLU A 93 12.31 7.46 8.39
N LEU A 94 11.79 6.99 7.25
CA LEU A 94 12.60 6.77 6.05
C LEU A 94 12.98 8.07 5.35
N SER A 95 12.12 9.09 5.46
CA SER A 95 12.45 10.43 5.00
C SER A 95 13.54 11.08 5.86
N ARG A 96 13.74 10.60 7.10
CA ARG A 96 14.80 11.05 8.02
C ARG A 96 16.09 10.23 7.94
N ALA A 97 16.08 9.08 7.25
CA ALA A 97 17.23 8.18 7.14
C ALA A 97 18.40 8.71 6.26
N GLY A 98 18.41 10.01 5.94
CA GLY A 98 19.56 10.74 5.40
C GLY A 98 20.23 11.70 6.40
N GLY A 99 19.81 11.72 7.67
CA GLY A 99 20.27 12.71 8.64
C GLY A 99 20.65 12.12 9.99
N GLY A 100 21.87 11.61 10.08
CA GLY A 100 22.70 11.72 11.28
C GLY A 100 22.31 10.87 12.47
N THR A 101 23.07 9.78 12.63
CA THR A 101 23.45 9.16 13.89
C THR A 101 23.26 10.02 15.14
N THR A 102 22.50 9.50 16.09
CA THR A 102 22.69 9.76 17.51
C THR A 102 24.16 9.57 17.89
N GLY A 103 24.82 10.67 18.25
CA GLY A 103 26.15 10.71 18.84
C GLY A 103 26.13 11.69 20.00
N THR A 104 25.81 11.19 21.18
CA THR A 104 25.97 11.83 22.48
C THR A 104 27.45 12.14 22.76
N GLN A 105 27.82 13.40 22.99
CA GLN A 105 28.73 13.86 24.06
C GLN A 105 28.86 15.39 24.07
#